data_AF-A0A1G0XAF1-F1
#
_entry.id   AF-A0A1G0XAF1-F1
#
_cell.length_a   1.000
_cell.length_b   1.000
_cell.length_c   1.000
_cell.angle_alpha   90.00
_cell.angle_beta   90.00
_cell.angle_gamma   90.00
#
_symmetry.space_group_name_H-M   'P 1'
#
loop_
_entity.id
_entity.type
_entity.pdbx_description
1 polymer ?
#
loop_
_entity_poly.entity_id
_entity_poly.type
_entity_poly.pdbx_seq_one_letter_code
_entity_poly.pdbx_strand_id
1 'polypeptide(L)'
;MPIMMNNIFIRLTKIQQEVLELLFDGTIMTIDRMNLASIGNRNVAPNTRYFLTDNNLVTRKDKTKSINTKGNGYIISEKGRYTLNENRNIKRRGTPRILLEEKKCGKCKIIKPISDFVSIYGFKNPRGKYCHDCFLSIQQDHAISLMEGKNFCLYCGEKISKAYDWTIDGKSTKTYLHRDHMDPLSLGGEDIDNNTVYCCTNCNIKKGNKTFSEWLKTLESNYADLAREIYIKKHKYIPEEFKPSPTEIIITLSIK
;
A
#
# COMPACT_ATOMS: atom_id res chain seq x y z
N MET A 1 30.73 17.58 -44.38
CA MET A 1 29.76 18.41 -43.65
C MET A 1 29.46 17.74 -42.31
N PRO A 2 29.76 18.36 -41.15
CA PRO A 2 29.43 17.79 -39.86
C PRO A 2 27.92 17.88 -39.63
N ILE A 3 27.32 16.74 -39.31
CA ILE A 3 25.90 16.62 -38.94
C ILE A 3 25.73 17.38 -37.63
N MET A 4 25.03 18.51 -37.64
CA MET A 4 24.61 19.19 -36.41
C MET A 4 23.65 18.27 -35.66
N MET A 5 24.16 17.50 -34.72
CA MET A 5 23.33 16.72 -33.81
C MET A 5 22.58 17.68 -32.89
N ASN A 6 21.27 17.82 -33.13
CA ASN A 6 20.37 18.56 -32.26
C ASN A 6 20.57 18.11 -30.80
N ASN A 7 21.07 19.01 -29.96
CA ASN A 7 21.36 18.73 -28.58
C ASN A 7 20.07 18.69 -27.76
N ILE A 8 19.35 17.56 -27.84
CA ILE A 8 18.26 17.27 -26.90
C ILE A 8 18.87 17.20 -25.50
N PHE A 9 18.57 18.20 -24.68
CA PHE A 9 18.92 18.22 -23.26
C PHE A 9 18.03 17.22 -22.53
N ILE A 10 18.57 16.05 -22.20
CA ILE A 10 17.85 15.06 -21.40
C ILE A 10 17.93 15.50 -19.93
N ARG A 11 16.78 15.84 -19.36
CA ARG A 11 16.69 16.21 -17.95
C ARG A 11 16.71 14.95 -17.09
N LEU A 12 17.77 14.79 -16.30
CA LEU A 12 17.89 13.68 -15.36
C LEU A 12 17.01 13.90 -14.11
N THR A 13 16.43 12.83 -13.59
CA THR A 13 15.81 12.83 -12.26
C THR A 13 16.87 12.86 -11.16
N LYS A 14 16.50 13.29 -9.95
CA LYS A 14 17.41 13.33 -8.79
C LYS A 14 18.09 11.97 -8.53
N ILE A 15 17.34 10.88 -8.62
CA ILE A 15 17.87 9.52 -8.42
C ILE A 15 18.86 9.15 -9.52
N GLN A 16 18.55 9.46 -10.79
CA GLN A 16 19.48 9.22 -11.90
C GLN A 16 20.78 10.01 -11.73
N GLN A 17 20.69 11.27 -11.32
CA GLN A 17 21.86 12.10 -11.08
C GLN A 17 22.74 11.52 -9.95
N GLU A 18 22.15 11.16 -8.81
CA GLU A 18 22.88 10.55 -7.68
C GLU A 18 23.55 9.22 -8.07
N VAL A 19 22.87 8.37 -8.84
CA VAL A 19 23.45 7.12 -9.33
C VAL A 19 24.63 7.38 -10.27
N LEU A 20 24.51 8.34 -11.18
CA LEU A 20 25.59 8.68 -12.10
C LEU A 20 26.80 9.30 -11.38
N GLU A 21 26.58 10.15 -10.37
CA GLU A 21 27.65 10.73 -9.55
C GLU A 21 28.44 9.63 -8.82
N LEU A 22 27.75 8.69 -8.16
CA LEU A 22 28.42 7.59 -7.45
C LEU A 22 29.21 6.64 -8.38
N LEU A 23 28.68 6.37 -9.58
CA LEU A 23 29.36 5.57 -10.59
C LEU A 23 30.56 6.31 -11.20
N PHE A 24 30.47 7.65 -11.33
CA PHE A 24 31.55 8.48 -11.85
C PHE A 24 32.77 8.48 -10.93
N ASP A 25 32.56 8.36 -9.62
CA ASP A 25 33.63 8.23 -8.62
C ASP A 25 34.26 6.83 -8.58
N GLY A 26 33.96 5.96 -9.55
CA GLY A 26 34.53 4.61 -9.68
C GLY A 26 33.87 3.56 -8.78
N THR A 27 32.76 3.90 -8.11
CA THR A 27 32.06 2.94 -7.24
C THR A 27 31.34 1.88 -8.07
N ILE A 28 31.41 0.62 -7.64
CA ILE A 28 30.76 -0.51 -8.30
C ILE A 28 29.29 -0.60 -7.83
N MET A 29 28.37 -0.75 -8.80
CA MET A 29 26.99 -1.12 -8.51
C MET A 29 26.86 -2.65 -8.48
N THR A 30 26.40 -3.19 -7.37
CA THR A 30 26.12 -4.63 -7.19
C THR A 30 24.62 -4.88 -7.25
N ILE A 31 24.22 -5.99 -7.87
CA ILE A 31 22.82 -6.45 -7.88
C ILE A 31 22.76 -7.79 -7.16
N ASP A 32 21.91 -7.89 -6.15
CA ASP A 32 21.76 -9.11 -5.37
C ASP A 32 20.85 -10.16 -6.06
N ARG A 33 20.73 -11.33 -5.43
CA ARG A 33 19.83 -12.41 -5.89
C ARG A 33 18.35 -12.03 -5.96
N MET A 34 17.95 -10.93 -5.32
CA MET A 34 16.60 -10.41 -5.33
C MET A 34 16.41 -9.27 -6.35
N ASN A 35 17.40 -9.01 -7.21
CA ASN A 35 17.43 -7.92 -8.18
C ASN A 35 17.39 -6.53 -7.54
N LEU A 36 17.89 -6.38 -6.32
CA LEU A 36 18.08 -5.09 -5.66
C LEU A 36 19.47 -4.56 -5.99
N ALA A 37 19.54 -3.29 -6.41
CA ALA A 37 20.81 -2.64 -6.71
C ALA A 37 21.33 -1.86 -5.49
N SER A 38 22.62 -1.98 -5.23
CA SER A 38 23.36 -1.16 -4.27
C SER A 38 24.61 -0.58 -4.93
N ILE A 39 25.03 0.60 -4.48
CA ILE A 39 26.31 1.21 -4.86
C ILE A 39 27.09 1.43 -3.58
N GLY A 40 28.19 0.68 -3.40
CA GLY A 40 28.86 0.56 -2.11
C GLY A 40 27.89 0.03 -1.03
N ASN A 41 27.80 0.73 0.11
CA ASN A 41 26.91 0.35 1.23
C ASN A 41 25.48 0.92 1.11
N ARG A 42 25.14 1.58 -0.01
CA ARG A 42 23.85 2.28 -0.18
C ARG A 42 22.94 1.54 -1.15
N ASN A 43 21.69 1.30 -0.75
CA ASN A 43 20.65 0.77 -1.64
C ASN A 43 20.17 1.84 -2.63
N VAL A 44 20.12 1.49 -3.92
CA VAL A 44 19.58 2.33 -4.99
C VAL A 44 18.11 1.98 -5.18
N ALA A 45 17.23 2.91 -4.80
CA ALA A 45 15.78 2.76 -4.91
C ALA A 45 15.30 1.38 -4.38
N PRO A 46 15.28 1.17 -3.05
CA PRO A 46 15.12 -0.17 -2.42
C PRO A 46 13.83 -0.92 -2.79
N ASN A 47 12.84 -0.23 -3.36
CA ASN A 47 11.58 -0.79 -3.83
C ASN A 47 11.57 -1.11 -5.33
N THR A 48 12.69 -0.90 -6.02
CA THR A 48 12.86 -1.08 -7.47
C THR A 48 13.70 -2.32 -7.75
N ARG A 49 13.36 -3.06 -8.81
CA ARG A 49 14.10 -4.24 -9.26
C ARG A 49 14.83 -3.97 -10.56
N TYR A 50 16.07 -4.43 -10.61
CA TYR A 50 17.03 -4.18 -11.69
C TYR A 50 17.46 -5.50 -12.33
N PHE A 51 17.56 -5.55 -13.66
CA PHE A 51 17.86 -6.77 -14.40
C PHE A 51 19.04 -6.54 -15.32
N LEU A 52 19.92 -7.53 -15.41
CA LEU A 52 20.95 -7.57 -16.44
C LEU A 52 20.32 -8.05 -17.76
N THR A 53 20.57 -7.33 -18.84
CA THR A 53 20.21 -7.74 -20.20
C THR A 53 21.32 -8.59 -20.81
N ASP A 54 21.03 -9.23 -21.95
CA ASP A 54 21.97 -10.08 -22.70
C ASP A 54 23.26 -9.34 -23.13
N ASN A 55 23.25 -8.01 -23.09
CA ASN A 55 24.42 -7.17 -23.38
C ASN A 55 25.17 -6.70 -22.11
N ASN A 56 24.97 -7.38 -20.97
CA ASN A 56 25.52 -7.02 -19.65
C ASN A 56 25.12 -5.60 -19.19
N LEU A 57 23.90 -5.16 -19.52
CA LEU A 57 23.40 -3.83 -19.14
C LEU A 57 22.32 -3.92 -18.06
N VAL A 58 22.27 -2.97 -17.13
CA VAL A 58 21.26 -2.94 -16.06
C VAL A 58 20.03 -2.14 -16.49
N THR A 59 18.85 -2.75 -16.47
CA THR A 59 17.54 -2.12 -16.76
C THR A 59 16.59 -2.19 -15.56
N ARG A 60 15.57 -1.30 -15.54
CA ARG A 60 14.50 -1.27 -14.52
C ARG A 60 13.21 -1.83 -15.11
N LYS A 61 12.58 -2.79 -14.43
CA LYS A 61 11.20 -3.21 -14.74
C LYS A 61 10.24 -2.48 -13.82
N ASP A 62 9.56 -1.45 -14.32
CA ASP A 62 8.47 -0.82 -13.56
C ASP A 62 7.29 -1.79 -13.45
N LYS A 63 6.85 -2.07 -12.22
CA LYS A 63 5.76 -3.01 -11.92
C LYS A 63 4.41 -2.68 -12.58
N THR A 64 4.25 -1.50 -13.17
CA THR A 64 2.96 -1.02 -13.72
C THR A 64 2.93 -0.82 -15.23
N LYS A 65 4.02 -1.09 -15.96
CA LYS A 65 4.02 -1.02 -17.43
C LYS A 65 4.84 -2.17 -18.02
N SER A 66 4.18 -3.04 -18.78
CA SER A 66 4.81 -3.98 -19.71
C SER A 66 5.46 -3.19 -20.84
N ILE A 67 6.66 -2.66 -20.61
CA ILE A 67 7.45 -1.97 -21.64
C ILE A 67 8.40 -2.99 -22.24
N ASN A 68 8.21 -3.31 -23.53
CA ASN A 68 9.28 -3.87 -24.36
C ASN A 68 10.32 -2.77 -24.57
N THR A 69 11.47 -2.86 -23.91
CA THR A 69 12.58 -1.93 -24.12
C THR A 69 13.62 -2.56 -25.03
N LYS A 70 13.73 -2.06 -26.28
CA LYS A 70 14.95 -2.13 -27.09
C LYS A 70 15.78 -0.89 -26.79
N GLY A 71 16.96 -1.05 -26.20
CA GLY A 71 18.02 -0.02 -26.19
C GLY A 71 18.32 0.67 -24.84
N ASN A 72 19.61 0.53 -24.48
CA ASN A 72 20.53 1.29 -23.62
C ASN A 72 20.16 1.67 -22.17
N GLY A 73 20.69 0.88 -21.23
CA GLY A 73 21.16 1.35 -19.92
C GLY A 73 22.49 2.12 -20.03
N TYR A 74 22.85 2.84 -18.97
CA TYR A 74 23.75 4.00 -19.00
C TYR A 74 25.23 3.68 -19.29
N ILE A 75 25.72 4.11 -20.45
CA ILE A 75 27.07 4.68 -20.59
C ILE A 75 26.86 6.19 -20.51
N ILE A 76 27.52 6.89 -19.57
CA ILE A 76 27.46 8.37 -19.56
C ILE A 76 28.18 8.83 -20.83
N SER A 77 27.41 9.16 -21.87
CA SER A 77 27.95 9.78 -23.07
C SER A 77 28.68 11.07 -22.68
N GLU A 78 29.63 11.50 -23.50
CA GLU A 78 30.36 12.76 -23.30
C GLU A 78 29.40 13.96 -23.11
N LYS A 79 28.25 13.91 -23.80
CA LYS A 79 27.12 14.83 -23.64
C LYS A 79 26.43 14.75 -22.27
N GLY A 80 26.29 13.55 -21.70
CA GLY A 80 25.83 13.35 -20.33
C GLY A 80 26.81 13.93 -19.30
N ARG A 81 28.12 13.79 -19.52
CA ARG A 81 29.17 14.41 -18.69
C ARG A 81 29.10 15.94 -18.73
N TYR A 82 28.92 16.52 -19.92
CA TYR A 82 28.74 17.97 -20.07
C TYR A 82 27.49 18.49 -19.32
N THR A 83 26.37 17.76 -19.41
CA THR A 83 25.11 18.10 -18.75
C THR A 83 25.22 18.07 -17.21
N LEU A 84 26.02 17.18 -16.63
CA LEU A 84 26.29 17.14 -15.17
C LEU A 84 27.10 18.36 -14.71
N ASN A 85 28.04 18.83 -15.53
CA ASN A 85 28.89 19.98 -15.20
C ASN A 85 28.15 21.32 -15.32
N GLU A 86 27.26 21.50 -16.30
CA GLU A 86 26.47 22.74 -16.42
C GLU A 86 25.28 22.85 -15.44
N ASN A 87 24.69 21.72 -15.02
CA ASN A 87 23.48 21.74 -14.19
C ASN A 87 23.68 22.17 -12.73
N ARG A 88 24.92 22.34 -12.26
CA ARG A 88 25.21 22.82 -10.90
C ARG A 88 24.66 24.23 -10.62
N ASN A 89 24.33 25.00 -11.67
CA ASN A 89 23.86 26.38 -11.55
C ASN A 89 22.37 26.61 -11.88
N ILE A 90 21.58 25.57 -12.19
CA ILE A 90 20.15 25.78 -12.47
C ILE A 90 19.39 25.99 -11.15
N LYS A 91 19.27 27.26 -10.73
CA LYS A 91 18.32 27.69 -9.70
C LYS A 91 16.94 27.14 -10.09
N ARG A 92 16.34 26.32 -9.22
CA ARG A 92 14.98 25.81 -9.40
C ARG A 92 14.05 27.01 -9.59
N ARG A 93 13.59 27.27 -10.82
CA ARG A 93 12.50 28.20 -11.07
C ARG A 93 11.25 27.60 -10.43
N GLY A 94 11.04 27.88 -9.15
CA GLY A 94 9.74 27.69 -8.54
C GLY A 94 8.82 28.68 -9.21
N THR A 95 7.95 28.22 -10.09
CA THR A 95 6.87 29.05 -10.62
C THR A 95 6.13 29.60 -9.40
N PRO A 96 6.05 30.94 -9.22
CA PRO A 96 5.31 31.52 -8.11
C PRO A 96 3.89 30.97 -8.18
N ARG A 97 3.52 30.12 -7.21
CA ARG A 97 2.15 29.64 -7.14
C ARG A 97 1.36 30.73 -6.45
N ILE A 98 0.49 31.38 -7.22
CA ILE A 98 -0.61 32.16 -6.65
C ILE A 98 -1.36 31.21 -5.71
N LEU A 99 -1.34 31.52 -4.41
CA LEU A 99 -2.12 30.82 -3.41
C LEU A 99 -3.59 31.16 -3.70
N LEU A 100 -4.29 30.28 -4.39
CA LEU A 100 -5.74 30.38 -4.52
C LEU A 100 -6.35 30.30 -3.11
N GLU A 101 -7.32 31.14 -2.79
CA GLU A 101 -8.02 31.08 -1.49
C GLU A 101 -9.08 29.97 -1.46
N GLU A 102 -9.58 29.60 -2.65
CA GLU A 102 -10.61 28.59 -2.84
C GLU A 102 -10.22 27.59 -3.93
N LYS A 103 -10.83 26.40 -3.89
CA LYS A 103 -10.74 25.43 -4.98
C LYS A 103 -11.95 24.50 -5.04
N LYS A 104 -12.15 23.89 -6.21
CA LYS A 104 -13.27 22.95 -6.48
C LYS A 104 -12.96 21.54 -5.97
N CYS A 105 -13.88 20.97 -5.19
CA CYS A 105 -13.74 19.60 -4.67
C CYS A 105 -13.85 18.53 -5.77
N GLY A 106 -12.96 17.54 -5.75
CA GLY A 106 -12.94 16.45 -6.73
C GLY A 106 -14.19 15.54 -6.70
N LYS A 107 -14.86 15.39 -5.55
CA LYS A 107 -16.06 14.54 -5.35
C LYS A 107 -17.34 15.36 -5.54
N CYS A 108 -17.68 16.26 -4.61
CA CYS A 108 -18.94 17.03 -4.68
C CYS A 108 -18.97 18.17 -5.70
N LYS A 109 -17.83 18.52 -6.32
CA LYS A 109 -17.72 19.62 -7.31
C LYS A 109 -18.07 21.02 -6.81
N ILE A 110 -18.26 21.21 -5.50
CA ILE A 110 -18.48 22.53 -4.87
C ILE A 110 -17.14 23.25 -4.69
N ILE A 111 -17.13 24.58 -4.89
CA ILE A 111 -15.98 25.46 -4.59
C ILE A 111 -15.99 25.73 -3.09
N LYS A 112 -14.85 25.49 -2.42
CA LYS A 112 -14.69 25.66 -0.97
C LYS A 112 -13.35 26.33 -0.65
N PRO A 113 -13.20 26.95 0.53
CA PRO A 113 -11.91 27.43 1.02
C PRO A 113 -10.84 26.33 1.01
N ILE A 114 -9.60 26.68 0.70
CA ILE A 114 -8.49 25.72 0.67
C ILE A 114 -8.27 25.03 2.03
N SER A 115 -8.63 25.68 3.14
CA SER A 115 -8.59 25.13 4.49
C SER A 115 -9.48 23.90 4.71
N ASP A 116 -10.53 23.74 3.90
CA ASP A 116 -11.48 22.62 4.01
C ASP A 116 -10.95 21.33 3.39
N PHE A 117 -9.80 21.38 2.73
CA PHE A 117 -9.27 20.25 2.00
C PHE A 117 -8.27 19.47 2.81
N VAL A 118 -8.28 18.16 2.56
CA VAL A 118 -7.48 17.22 3.34
C VAL A 118 -6.61 16.34 2.47
N SER A 119 -5.53 15.83 3.06
CA SER A 119 -4.68 14.81 2.48
C SER A 119 -5.44 13.49 2.36
N ILE A 120 -4.78 12.49 1.77
CA ILE A 120 -5.30 11.11 1.72
C ILE A 120 -5.45 10.47 3.11
N TYR A 121 -4.92 11.11 4.16
CA TYR A 121 -4.98 10.66 5.55
C TYR A 121 -5.94 11.51 6.40
N GLY A 122 -6.65 12.49 5.82
CA GLY A 122 -7.62 13.33 6.52
C GLY A 122 -7.06 14.59 7.19
N PHE A 123 -5.75 14.86 7.09
CA PHE A 123 -5.15 16.08 7.63
C PHE A 123 -5.34 17.28 6.71
N LYS A 124 -5.52 18.49 7.27
CA LYS A 124 -5.58 19.74 6.51
C LYS A 124 -4.42 19.82 5.50
N ASN A 125 -4.76 19.92 4.22
CA ASN A 125 -3.80 19.98 3.14
C ASN A 125 -4.36 20.83 1.99
N PRO A 126 -3.77 22.01 1.74
CA PRO A 126 -4.12 22.86 0.62
C PRO A 126 -4.04 22.22 -0.76
N ARG A 127 -3.29 21.12 -0.90
CA ARG A 127 -3.15 20.35 -2.14
C ARG A 127 -4.06 19.11 -2.19
N GLY A 128 -4.87 18.91 -1.16
CA GLY A 128 -5.84 17.82 -1.08
C GLY A 128 -6.82 17.81 -2.25
N LYS A 129 -7.20 16.62 -2.73
CA LYS A 129 -8.14 16.48 -3.85
C LYS A 129 -9.60 16.67 -3.42
N TYR A 130 -9.91 16.33 -2.16
CA TYR A 130 -11.26 16.30 -1.62
C TYR A 130 -11.37 17.22 -0.40
N CYS A 131 -12.54 17.83 -0.23
CA CYS A 131 -12.88 18.50 1.03
C CYS A 131 -13.07 17.46 2.15
N HIS A 132 -13.01 17.91 3.40
CA HIS A 132 -13.10 17.07 4.59
C HIS A 132 -14.36 16.21 4.61
N ASP A 133 -15.54 16.79 4.36
CA ASP A 133 -16.81 16.05 4.38
C ASP A 133 -16.84 14.92 3.34
N CYS A 134 -16.38 15.21 2.12
CA CYS A 134 -16.27 14.22 1.06
C CYS A 134 -15.25 13.13 1.38
N PHE A 135 -14.15 13.48 2.04
CA PHE A 135 -13.17 12.51 2.52
C PHE A 135 -13.80 11.57 3.56
N LEU A 136 -14.53 12.10 4.55
CA LEU A 136 -15.22 11.28 5.55
C LEU A 136 -16.24 10.34 4.92
N SER A 137 -17.05 10.84 3.98
CA SER A 137 -17.98 9.99 3.23
C SER A 137 -17.25 8.88 2.46
N ILE A 138 -16.11 9.16 1.81
CA ILE A 138 -15.31 8.11 1.15
C ILE A 138 -14.81 7.06 2.16
N GLN A 139 -14.37 7.48 3.34
CA GLN A 139 -13.92 6.55 4.39
C GLN A 139 -15.06 5.65 4.86
N GLN A 140 -16.27 6.21 5.02
CA GLN A 140 -17.46 5.46 5.37
C GLN A 140 -17.86 4.49 4.26
N ASP A 141 -17.91 4.94 3.01
CA ASP A 141 -18.21 4.10 1.83
C ASP A 141 -17.22 2.92 1.75
N HIS A 142 -15.94 3.18 2.04
CA HIS A 142 -14.91 2.15 2.07
C HIS A 142 -15.13 1.13 3.20
N ALA A 143 -15.43 1.59 4.42
CA ALA A 143 -15.74 0.70 5.54
C ALA A 143 -16.97 -0.17 5.25
N ILE A 144 -18.02 0.41 4.65
CA ILE A 144 -19.23 -0.31 4.23
C ILE A 144 -18.91 -1.37 3.18
N SER A 145 -18.05 -1.02 2.21
CA SER A 145 -17.61 -1.96 1.18
C SER A 145 -16.87 -3.16 1.78
N LEU A 146 -16.03 -2.96 2.80
CA LEU A 146 -15.35 -4.06 3.49
C LEU A 146 -16.34 -4.94 4.26
N MET A 147 -17.35 -4.35 4.90
CA MET A 147 -18.39 -5.06 5.65
C MET A 147 -19.53 -5.60 4.78
N GLU A 148 -19.30 -5.82 3.48
CA GLU A 148 -20.28 -6.37 2.53
C GLU A 148 -21.62 -5.61 2.54
N GLY A 149 -21.55 -4.27 2.52
CA GLY A 149 -22.72 -3.40 2.49
C GLY A 149 -23.31 -3.05 3.87
N LYS A 150 -22.76 -3.59 4.96
CA LYS A 150 -23.20 -3.27 6.33
C LYS A 150 -22.39 -2.09 6.88
N ASN A 151 -22.93 -1.39 7.86
CA ASN A 151 -22.25 -0.28 8.55
C ASN A 151 -22.11 -0.54 10.06
N PHE A 152 -22.16 -1.80 10.48
CA PHE A 152 -22.08 -2.21 11.87
C PHE A 152 -21.30 -3.52 12.01
N CYS A 153 -20.72 -3.72 13.19
CA CYS A 153 -20.00 -4.94 13.56
C CYS A 153 -20.95 -6.14 13.57
N LEU A 154 -20.59 -7.21 12.86
CA LEU A 154 -21.39 -8.43 12.82
C LEU A 154 -21.65 -9.05 14.21
N TYR A 155 -20.72 -8.87 15.14
CA TYR A 155 -20.76 -9.53 16.46
C TYR A 155 -21.50 -8.74 17.53
N CYS A 156 -21.38 -7.41 17.56
CA CYS A 156 -21.97 -6.58 18.62
C CYS A 156 -22.95 -5.51 18.11
N GLY A 157 -23.14 -5.38 16.80
CA GLY A 157 -24.00 -4.35 16.23
C GLY A 157 -23.51 -2.91 16.33
N GLU A 158 -22.34 -2.66 16.92
CA GLU A 158 -21.77 -1.32 17.01
C GLU A 158 -21.53 -0.74 15.61
N LYS A 159 -22.02 0.47 15.36
CA LYS A 159 -21.86 1.14 14.07
C LYS A 159 -20.39 1.50 13.83
N ILE A 160 -19.88 1.19 12.63
CA ILE A 160 -18.52 1.49 12.21
C ILE A 160 -18.57 2.47 11.04
N SER A 161 -18.14 3.71 11.29
CA SER A 161 -18.16 4.79 10.30
C SER A 161 -16.82 4.99 9.56
N LYS A 162 -15.73 4.40 10.05
CA LYS A 162 -14.39 4.46 9.45
C LYS A 162 -13.59 3.23 9.84
N ALA A 163 -12.65 2.83 9.00
CA ALA A 163 -11.79 1.67 9.27
C ALA A 163 -10.54 2.01 10.10
N TYR A 164 -9.95 3.19 9.87
CA TYR A 164 -8.66 3.60 10.47
C TYR A 164 -8.63 5.09 10.80
N ASP A 165 -7.86 5.44 11.83
CA ASP A 165 -7.27 6.76 12.02
C ASP A 165 -5.80 6.73 11.59
N TRP A 166 -5.31 7.85 11.05
CA TRP A 166 -3.97 7.98 10.51
C TRP A 166 -3.17 9.06 11.24
N THR A 167 -1.85 8.96 11.21
CA THR A 167 -0.88 10.03 11.53
C THR A 167 -0.53 10.84 10.28
N ILE A 168 0.12 11.99 10.47
CA ILE A 168 0.56 12.86 9.36
C ILE A 168 1.55 12.13 8.43
N ASP A 169 2.38 11.23 8.96
CA ASP A 169 3.31 10.38 8.19
C ASP A 169 2.63 9.15 7.55
N GLY A 170 1.31 9.01 7.68
CA GLY A 170 0.54 7.96 7.02
C GLY A 170 0.57 6.60 7.73
N LYS A 171 0.88 6.56 9.03
CA LYS A 171 0.76 5.36 9.87
C LYS A 171 -0.60 5.32 10.52
N SER A 172 -1.19 4.14 10.74
CA SER A 172 -2.45 4.06 11.48
C SER A 172 -2.20 4.30 12.97
N THR A 173 -2.98 5.18 13.59
CA THR A 173 -2.98 5.39 15.05
C THR A 173 -3.97 4.48 15.75
N LYS A 174 -5.10 4.19 15.09
CA LYS A 174 -6.17 3.37 15.63
C LYS A 174 -6.87 2.63 14.49
N THR A 175 -7.06 1.33 14.68
CA THR A 175 -7.86 0.48 13.80
C THR A 175 -9.21 0.24 14.46
N TYR A 176 -10.29 0.42 13.70
CA TYR A 176 -11.66 0.18 14.15
C TYR A 176 -12.25 -1.09 13.54
N LEU A 177 -11.71 -1.55 12.41
CA LEU A 177 -12.20 -2.69 11.65
C LEU A 177 -11.07 -3.69 11.44
N HIS A 178 -11.29 -4.94 11.83
CA HIS A 178 -10.36 -6.05 11.62
C HIS A 178 -10.99 -7.12 10.73
N ARG A 179 -10.15 -7.78 9.93
CA ARG A 179 -10.50 -9.05 9.29
C ARG A 179 -10.32 -10.15 10.32
N ASP A 180 -11.42 -10.80 10.69
CA ASP A 180 -11.46 -11.93 11.59
C ASP A 180 -11.73 -13.22 10.82
N HIS A 181 -11.09 -14.30 11.24
CA HIS A 181 -11.36 -15.63 10.71
C HIS A 181 -12.44 -16.28 11.58
N MET A 182 -13.56 -16.69 10.98
CA MET A 182 -14.66 -17.33 11.71
C MET A 182 -14.16 -18.60 12.40
N ASP A 183 -13.53 -19.47 11.63
CA ASP A 183 -12.74 -20.62 12.10
C ASP A 183 -11.27 -20.21 12.27
N PRO A 184 -10.73 -20.18 13.50
CA PRO A 184 -9.37 -19.68 13.73
C PRO A 184 -8.30 -20.48 12.99
N LEU A 185 -7.33 -19.77 12.38
CA LEU A 185 -6.19 -20.40 11.70
C LEU A 185 -5.38 -21.32 12.65
N SER A 186 -5.25 -20.93 13.92
CA SER A 186 -4.56 -21.73 14.94
C SER A 186 -5.26 -23.06 15.27
N LEU A 187 -6.50 -23.24 14.83
CA LEU A 187 -7.31 -24.43 15.03
C LEU A 187 -7.59 -25.17 13.71
N GLY A 188 -6.83 -24.86 12.65
CA GLY A 188 -6.98 -25.50 11.34
C GLY A 188 -7.98 -24.83 10.40
N GLY A 189 -8.45 -23.62 10.71
CA GLY A 189 -9.21 -22.81 9.76
C GLY A 189 -8.38 -22.39 8.54
N GLU A 190 -9.05 -22.14 7.42
CA GLU A 190 -8.41 -21.74 6.15
C GLU A 190 -8.29 -20.20 6.03
N ASP A 191 -7.22 -19.69 5.41
CA ASP A 191 -7.08 -18.24 5.10
C ASP A 191 -7.73 -17.91 3.74
N ILE A 192 -9.06 -18.02 3.70
CA ILE A 192 -9.88 -17.73 2.51
C ILE A 192 -11.00 -16.73 2.82
N ASP A 193 -11.50 -16.05 1.79
CA ASP A 193 -12.55 -15.03 1.94
C ASP A 193 -13.84 -15.57 2.57
N ASN A 194 -14.19 -16.84 2.31
CA ASN A 194 -15.37 -17.47 2.92
C ASN A 194 -15.22 -17.68 4.43
N ASN A 195 -14.00 -17.87 4.93
CA ASN A 195 -13.73 -18.01 6.36
C ASN A 195 -13.46 -16.65 7.04
N THR A 196 -13.59 -15.52 6.33
CA THR A 196 -13.31 -14.21 6.93
C THR A 196 -14.52 -13.29 6.95
N VAL A 197 -14.58 -12.46 7.98
CA VAL A 197 -15.52 -11.34 8.09
C VAL A 197 -14.81 -10.12 8.64
N TYR A 198 -15.44 -8.96 8.49
CA TYR A 198 -14.98 -7.76 9.14
C TYR A 198 -15.78 -7.49 10.41
N CYS A 199 -15.08 -7.23 11.52
CA CYS A 199 -15.69 -6.92 12.81
C CYS A 199 -14.92 -5.80 13.53
N CYS A 200 -15.48 -5.27 14.61
CA CYS A 200 -14.79 -4.24 15.40
C CYS A 200 -13.59 -4.84 16.16
N THR A 201 -12.57 -4.01 16.39
CA THR A 201 -11.33 -4.39 17.08
C THR A 201 -11.59 -5.07 18.43
N ASN A 202 -12.56 -4.56 19.20
CA ASN A 202 -12.89 -5.11 20.52
C ASN A 202 -13.44 -6.53 20.43
N CYS A 203 -14.35 -6.81 19.48
CA CYS A 203 -14.89 -8.14 19.30
C CYS A 203 -13.84 -9.11 18.76
N ASN A 204 -13.00 -8.68 17.80
CA ASN A 204 -11.89 -9.48 17.29
C ASN A 204 -10.95 -9.94 18.41
N ILE A 205 -10.53 -9.01 19.28
CA ILE A 205 -9.67 -9.32 20.44
C ILE A 205 -10.38 -10.26 21.43
N LYS A 206 -11.65 -10.00 21.75
CA LYS A 206 -12.44 -10.83 22.68
C LYS A 206 -12.68 -12.24 22.15
N LYS A 207 -12.87 -12.41 20.84
CA LYS A 207 -13.00 -13.73 20.20
C LYS A 207 -11.70 -14.51 20.36
N GLY A 208 -10.57 -13.92 19.95
CA GLY A 208 -9.26 -14.57 20.01
C GLY A 208 -9.26 -15.87 19.20
N ASN A 209 -8.82 -16.97 19.83
CA ASN A 209 -8.76 -18.29 19.22
C ASN A 209 -10.00 -19.17 19.49
N LYS A 210 -11.11 -18.62 20.01
CA LYS A 210 -12.35 -19.39 20.19
C LYS A 210 -12.87 -19.86 18.84
N THR A 211 -13.40 -21.08 18.81
CA THR A 211 -14.19 -21.56 17.68
C THR A 211 -15.40 -20.65 17.48
N PHE A 212 -15.96 -20.64 16.28
CA PHE A 212 -17.12 -19.79 16.00
C PHE A 212 -18.32 -20.15 16.88
N SER A 213 -18.57 -21.45 17.10
CA SER A 213 -19.66 -21.93 17.96
C SER A 213 -19.50 -21.50 19.43
N GLU A 214 -18.28 -21.51 19.98
CA GLU A 214 -18.00 -20.96 21.31
C GLU A 214 -18.21 -19.45 21.36
N TRP A 215 -17.77 -18.73 20.33
CA TRP A 215 -17.93 -17.29 20.27
C TRP A 215 -19.39 -16.86 20.23
N LEU A 216 -20.22 -17.53 19.44
CA LEU A 216 -21.67 -17.26 19.32
C LEU A 216 -22.39 -17.32 20.67
N LYS A 217 -21.97 -18.19 21.59
CA LYS A 217 -22.56 -18.31 22.95
C LYS A 217 -22.32 -17.07 23.82
N THR A 218 -21.37 -16.22 23.44
CA THR A 218 -21.02 -15.00 24.19
C THR A 218 -21.68 -13.74 23.64
N LEU A 219 -22.34 -13.84 22.47
CA LEU A 219 -22.99 -12.71 21.81
C LEU A 219 -24.44 -12.54 22.30
N GLU A 220 -24.97 -11.33 22.14
CA GLU A 220 -26.42 -11.10 22.29
C GLU A 220 -27.19 -11.88 21.21
N SER A 221 -28.38 -12.39 21.56
CA SER A 221 -29.13 -13.35 20.74
C SER A 221 -29.32 -12.89 19.29
N ASN A 222 -29.73 -11.64 19.09
CA ASN A 222 -29.97 -11.07 17.76
C ASN A 222 -28.72 -11.05 16.86
N TYR A 223 -27.54 -10.77 17.43
CA TYR A 223 -26.29 -10.77 16.68
C TYR A 223 -25.69 -12.18 16.54
N ALA A 224 -25.91 -13.06 17.52
CA ALA A 224 -25.55 -14.46 17.43
C ALA A 224 -26.27 -15.15 16.26
N ASP A 225 -27.58 -14.92 16.11
CA ASP A 225 -28.38 -15.51 15.03
C ASP A 225 -27.94 -14.99 13.66
N LEU A 226 -27.75 -13.68 13.52
CA LEU A 226 -27.23 -13.07 12.30
C LEU A 226 -25.83 -13.59 11.94
N ALA A 227 -24.92 -13.67 12.91
CA ALA A 227 -23.57 -14.16 12.69
C ALA A 227 -23.57 -15.65 12.28
N ARG A 228 -24.43 -16.46 12.88
CA ARG A 228 -24.64 -17.87 12.50
C ARG A 228 -25.19 -18.00 11.07
N GLU A 229 -26.17 -17.19 10.70
CA GLU A 229 -26.72 -17.21 9.33
C GLU A 229 -25.62 -16.90 8.29
N ILE A 230 -24.80 -15.88 8.54
CA ILE A 230 -23.68 -15.54 7.66
C ILE A 230 -22.66 -16.67 7.58
N TYR A 231 -22.33 -17.30 8.72
CA TYR A 231 -21.43 -18.45 8.74
C TYR A 231 -21.95 -19.57 7.84
N ILE A 232 -23.19 -20.02 8.04
CA ILE A 232 -23.80 -21.09 7.24
C ILE A 232 -23.82 -20.73 5.75
N LYS A 233 -24.14 -19.46 5.43
CA LYS A 233 -24.15 -18.98 4.05
C LYS A 233 -22.77 -19.07 3.40
N LYS A 234 -21.70 -18.74 4.12
CA LYS A 234 -20.32 -18.76 3.61
C LYS A 234 -19.70 -20.16 3.59
N HIS A 235 -19.88 -20.94 4.65
CA HIS A 235 -19.26 -22.25 4.85
C HIS A 235 -20.04 -23.42 4.25
N LYS A 236 -21.37 -23.28 4.10
CA LYS A 236 -22.30 -24.36 3.68
C LYS A 236 -22.46 -25.50 4.70
N TYR A 237 -22.07 -25.27 5.95
CA TYR A 237 -22.22 -26.18 7.08
C TYR A 237 -22.43 -25.37 8.37
N ILE A 238 -22.83 -26.00 9.48
CA ILE A 238 -23.11 -25.30 10.75
C ILE A 238 -21.83 -25.11 11.59
N PRO A 239 -21.72 -24.06 12.43
CA PRO A 239 -20.52 -23.80 13.23
C PRO A 239 -20.04 -24.98 14.10
N GLU A 240 -20.97 -25.82 14.54
CA GLU A 240 -20.70 -26.98 15.38
C GLU A 240 -20.07 -28.16 14.61
N GLU A 241 -20.13 -28.15 13.27
CA GLU A 241 -19.49 -29.16 12.41
C GLU A 241 -17.99 -28.90 12.20
N PHE A 242 -17.51 -27.69 12.51
CA PHE A 242 -16.09 -27.39 12.50
C PHE A 242 -15.36 -28.20 13.57
N LYS A 243 -14.39 -29.01 13.15
CA LYS A 243 -13.55 -29.82 14.02
C LYS A 243 -12.15 -29.22 14.07
N PRO A 244 -11.74 -28.59 15.19
CA PRO A 244 -10.39 -28.08 15.35
C PRO A 244 -9.34 -29.15 15.05
N SER A 245 -8.38 -28.86 14.18
CA SER A 245 -7.22 -29.74 14.01
C SER A 245 -6.24 -29.50 15.15
N PRO A 246 -5.68 -30.55 15.77
CA PRO A 246 -4.62 -30.37 16.75
C PRO A 246 -3.46 -29.62 16.11
N THR A 247 -3.07 -28.49 16.71
CA THR A 247 -1.99 -27.63 16.21
C THR A 247 -0.60 -28.20 16.49
N GLU A 248 -0.48 -29.50 16.79
CA GLU A 248 0.80 -30.17 17.01
C GLU A 248 1.57 -30.29 15.69
N ILE A 249 2.34 -29.26 15.38
CA ILE A 249 3.42 -29.34 14.41
C ILE A 249 4.55 -30.13 15.09
N ILE A 250 4.55 -31.45 14.95
CA ILE A 250 5.67 -32.29 15.37
C ILE A 250 6.82 -32.04 14.38
N ILE A 251 7.78 -31.20 14.77
CA ILE A 251 9.02 -31.01 14.02
C ILE A 251 9.98 -32.13 14.43
N THR A 252 10.05 -33.19 13.64
CA THR A 252 11.05 -34.25 13.83
C THR A 252 12.38 -33.79 13.23
N LEU A 253 13.35 -33.46 14.08
CA LEU A 253 14.72 -33.19 13.66
C LEU A 253 15.48 -34.52 13.53
N SER A 254 15.67 -34.99 12.31
CA SER A 254 16.55 -36.13 12.04
C SER A 254 18.01 -35.65 12.07
N ILE A 255 18.73 -35.91 13.17
CA ILE A 255 20.18 -35.73 13.24
C ILE A 255 20.81 -36.89 12.46
N LYS A 256 21.57 -36.57 11.40
CA LYS A 256 22.42 -37.52 10.68
C LYS A 256 23.82 -37.54 11.26
#